data_AF-A0A2S2PIL1-F1
#
_entry.id   AF-A0A2S2PIL1-F1
#
_cell.length_a   1.000
_cell.length_b   1.000
_cell.length_c   1.000
_cell.angle_alpha   90.00
_cell.angle_beta   90.00
_cell.angle_gamma   90.00
#
_symmetry.space_group_name_H-M   'P 1'
#
loop_
_entity.id
_entity.type
_entity.pdbx_description
1 polymer ?
#
loop_
_entity_poly.entity_id
_entity_poly.type
_entity_poly.pdbx_seq_one_letter_code
_entity_poly.pdbx_strand_id
1 'polypeptide(L)'
;MVQATGGGEYWGEYEGVKAKVYIKASEVERNSQKYLHLEDLKMDFSVKDIQMGIKNVHNGNAVLEAALNLFINSNSQELLKEMKPHIKKKLMATMKTFIDNLFSRVPYDSWVIE
;
A
#
# COMPACT_ATOMS: atom_id res chain seq x y z
N MET A 1 -14.16 7.33 22.32
CA MET A 1 -13.07 6.74 21.53
C MET A 1 -12.29 5.82 22.45
N VAL A 2 -12.29 4.51 22.18
CA VAL A 2 -11.47 3.57 22.94
C VAL A 2 -10.02 3.83 22.54
N GLN A 3 -9.20 4.30 23.49
CA GLN A 3 -7.76 4.41 23.29
C GLN A 3 -7.19 2.99 23.23
N ALA A 4 -6.83 2.56 22.02
CA ALA A 4 -5.95 1.41 21.86
C ALA A 4 -4.53 1.85 22.27
N THR A 5 -4.22 1.76 23.57
CA THR A 5 -2.83 1.74 24.04
C THR A 5 -2.21 0.45 23.52
N GLY A 6 -1.69 0.52 22.29
CA GLY A 6 -1.18 -0.59 21.51
C GLY A 6 0.15 -1.11 22.06
N GLY A 7 0.07 -2.08 22.97
CA GLY A 7 1.18 -2.98 23.28
C GLY A 7 1.15 -4.28 22.48
N GLY A 8 0.19 -4.45 21.55
CA GLY A 8 -0.04 -5.68 20.79
C GLY A 8 0.39 -5.58 19.33
N GLU A 9 0.69 -6.72 18.73
CA GLU A 9 1.03 -6.85 17.32
C GLU A 9 -0.25 -6.90 16.47
N TYR A 10 -0.34 -6.02 15.47
CA TYR A 10 -1.42 -6.00 14.51
C TYR A 10 -1.09 -6.91 13.33
N TRP A 11 -2.08 -7.65 12.85
CA TRP A 11 -1.98 -8.45 11.64
C TRP A 11 -3.21 -8.25 10.76
N GLY A 12 -3.03 -8.47 9.45
CA GLY A 12 -4.11 -8.40 8.49
C GLY A 12 -3.81 -9.24 7.26
N GLU A 13 -4.82 -9.96 6.80
CA GLU A 13 -4.82 -10.75 5.58
C GLU A 13 -5.80 -10.14 4.58
N TYR A 14 -5.34 -9.93 3.36
CA TYR A 14 -6.06 -9.21 2.32
C TYR A 14 -6.22 -10.14 1.11
N GLU A 15 -7.44 -10.59 0.84
CA GLU A 15 -7.75 -11.50 -0.27
C GLU A 15 -8.46 -10.77 -1.41
N GLY A 16 -8.13 -11.15 -2.64
CA GLY A 16 -8.72 -10.55 -3.84
C GLY A 16 -8.33 -9.09 -4.04
N VAL A 17 -7.12 -8.71 -3.65
CA VAL A 17 -6.58 -7.36 -3.85
C VAL A 17 -6.48 -7.07 -5.35
N LYS A 18 -7.13 -5.98 -5.79
CA LYS A 18 -7.01 -5.43 -7.14
C LYS A 18 -6.43 -4.03 -7.05
N ALA A 19 -5.38 -3.76 -7.80
CA ALA A 19 -4.78 -2.44 -7.90
C ALA A 19 -4.92 -1.91 -9.34
N LYS A 20 -5.22 -0.62 -9.46
CA LYS A 20 -5.16 0.13 -10.71
C LYS A 20 -4.07 1.17 -10.58
N VAL A 21 -3.13 1.17 -11.51
CA VAL A 21 -2.00 2.09 -11.53
C VAL A 21 -2.00 2.80 -12.87
N TYR A 22 -1.89 4.13 -12.83
CA TYR A 22 -1.74 4.99 -13.98
C TYR A 22 -0.37 5.67 -13.87
N ILE A 23 0.42 5.52 -14.91
CA ILE A 23 1.76 6.08 -15.02
C ILE A 23 1.77 6.95 -16.27
N LYS A 24 2.19 8.20 -16.12
CA LYS A 24 2.51 9.08 -17.24
C LYS A 24 4.00 9.37 -17.21
N ALA A 25 4.66 9.12 -18.32
CA ALA A 25 6.09 9.38 -18.49
C ALA A 25 6.34 10.22 -19.75
N SER A 26 7.42 10.99 -19.74
CA SER A 26 7.95 11.74 -20.88
C SER A 26 9.36 11.25 -21.21
N GLU A 27 9.78 11.45 -22.45
CA GLU A 27 11.16 11.17 -22.86
C GLU A 27 12.06 12.34 -22.47
N VAL A 28 13.25 12.04 -21.95
CA VAL A 28 14.29 13.03 -21.63
C VAL A 28 15.64 12.55 -22.15
N GLU A 29 16.37 13.43 -22.82
CA GLU A 29 17.72 13.15 -23.29
C GLU A 29 18.75 13.50 -22.19
N ARG A 30 19.69 12.58 -21.93
CA ARG A 30 20.78 12.75 -20.98
C ARG A 30 22.04 12.10 -21.54
N ASN A 31 23.11 12.87 -21.72
CA ASN A 31 24.39 12.38 -22.26
C ASN A 31 24.23 11.64 -23.60
N SER A 32 23.44 12.20 -24.52
CA SER A 32 23.15 11.61 -25.84
C SER A 32 22.42 10.27 -25.80
N GLN A 33 21.84 9.90 -24.67
CA GLN A 33 20.96 8.73 -24.52
C GLN A 33 19.59 9.18 -23.98
N LYS A 34 18.54 8.57 -24.52
CA LYS A 34 17.15 8.84 -24.14
C LYS A 34 16.76 7.99 -22.93
N TYR A 35 16.04 8.58 -21.98
CA TYR A 35 15.50 7.93 -20.79
C TYR A 35 14.05 8.36 -20.59
N LEU A 36 13.33 7.64 -19.73
CA LEU A 36 12.01 8.08 -19.28
C LEU A 36 12.13 9.02 -18.08
N HIS A 37 11.17 9.93 -17.94
CA HIS A 37 10.95 10.74 -16.76
C HIS A 37 9.51 10.58 -16.29
N LEU A 38 9.30 10.34 -15.00
CA LEU A 38 7.98 10.17 -14.42
C LEU A 38 7.30 11.52 -14.22
N GLU A 39 6.20 11.76 -14.93
CA GLU A 39 5.41 13.00 -14.85
C GLU A 39 4.29 12.89 -13.81
N ASP A 40 3.54 11.79 -13.87
CA ASP A 40 2.40 11.56 -12.98
C ASP A 40 2.29 10.08 -12.62
N LEU A 41 1.95 9.83 -11.37
CA LEU A 41 1.67 8.51 -10.83
C LEU A 41 0.39 8.59 -10.03
N LYS A 42 -0.63 7.88 -10.49
CA LYS A 42 -1.88 7.70 -9.76
C LYS A 42 -2.09 6.23 -9.50
N MET A 43 -2.62 5.92 -8.34
CA MET A 43 -3.00 4.55 -8.04
C MET A 43 -4.25 4.50 -7.20
N ASP A 44 -4.99 3.40 -7.31
CA ASP A 44 -6.00 3.04 -6.33
C ASP A 44 -6.05 1.52 -6.17
N PHE A 45 -6.58 1.05 -5.06
CA PHE A 45 -6.73 -0.39 -4.81
C PHE A 45 -8.05 -0.71 -4.12
N SER A 46 -8.55 -1.92 -4.33
CA SER A 46 -9.70 -2.49 -3.64
C SER A 46 -9.32 -3.87 -3.13
N VAL A 47 -9.88 -4.24 -1.99
CA VAL A 47 -9.71 -5.57 -1.39
C VAL A 47 -11.09 -6.20 -1.30
N LYS A 48 -11.22 -7.46 -1.73
CA LYS A 48 -12.51 -8.15 -1.73
C LYS A 48 -12.85 -8.61 -0.32
N ASP A 49 -11.93 -9.35 0.30
CA ASP A 49 -12.11 -9.93 1.62
C ASP A 49 -10.93 -9.56 2.51
N ILE A 50 -11.20 -9.23 3.76
CA ILE A 50 -10.17 -8.80 4.71
C ILE A 50 -10.43 -9.36 6.10
N GLN A 51 -9.39 -9.97 6.64
CA GLN A 51 -9.33 -10.42 8.02
C GLN A 51 -8.23 -9.63 8.73
N MET A 52 -8.49 -9.22 9.96
CA MET A 52 -7.52 -8.43 10.71
C MET A 52 -7.73 -8.63 12.20
N GLY A 53 -6.67 -8.42 12.95
CA GLY A 53 -6.72 -8.58 14.38
C GLY A 53 -5.47 -8.10 15.07
N ILE A 54 -5.46 -8.32 16.37
CA ILE A 54 -4.39 -8.00 17.28
C ILE A 54 -4.05 -9.23 18.10
N LYS A 55 -2.77 -9.34 18.48
CA LYS A 55 -2.26 -10.36 19.39
C LYS A 55 -1.48 -9.67 20.51
N ASN A 56 -1.36 -10.35 21.65
CA ASN A 56 -0.52 -9.94 22.77
C ASN A 56 -0.96 -8.62 23.41
N VAL A 57 -2.27 -8.41 23.56
CA VAL A 57 -2.80 -7.16 24.13
C VAL A 57 -2.90 -7.26 25.64
N HIS A 58 -2.41 -6.23 26.35
CA HIS A 58 -2.63 -5.98 27.78
C HIS A 58 -2.35 -7.19 28.69
N ASN A 59 -1.08 -7.62 28.77
CA ASN A 59 -0.63 -8.72 29.63
C ASN A 59 -1.40 -10.05 29.45
N GLY A 60 -2.02 -10.29 28.29
CA GLY A 60 -2.65 -11.58 27.97
C GLY A 60 -4.08 -11.75 28.51
N ASN A 61 -4.84 -10.66 28.72
CA ASN A 61 -6.26 -10.79 29.02
C ASN A 61 -7.03 -11.31 27.79
N ALA A 62 -7.24 -12.62 27.75
CA ALA A 62 -7.89 -13.31 26.63
C ALA A 62 -9.32 -12.82 26.34
N VAL A 63 -10.05 -12.35 27.36
CA VAL A 63 -11.42 -11.86 27.17
C VAL A 63 -11.40 -10.52 26.43
N LEU A 64 -10.52 -9.60 26.83
CA LEU A 64 -10.37 -8.31 26.15
C LEU A 64 -9.85 -8.49 24.73
N GLU A 65 -8.84 -9.35 24.54
CA GLU A 65 -8.30 -9.65 23.22
C GLU A 65 -9.37 -10.25 22.29
N ALA A 66 -10.17 -11.21 22.77
CA ALA A 66 -11.26 -11.79 22.01
C ALA A 66 -12.33 -10.74 21.63
N ALA A 67 -12.71 -9.86 22.57
CA ALA A 67 -13.67 -8.80 22.31
C ALA A 67 -13.16 -7.80 21.26
N LEU A 68 -11.88 -7.40 21.33
CA LEU A 68 -11.26 -6.51 20.35
C LEU A 68 -11.12 -7.18 18.99
N ASN A 69 -10.70 -8.44 18.93
CA ASN A 69 -10.61 -9.19 17.68
C ASN A 69 -11.97 -9.40 17.02
N LEU A 70 -13.02 -9.63 17.80
CA LEU A 70 -14.39 -9.72 17.28
C LEU A 70 -14.83 -8.37 16.68
N PHE A 71 -14.56 -7.26 17.38
CA PHE A 71 -14.86 -5.93 16.87
C PHE A 71 -14.09 -5.63 15.58
N ILE A 72 -12.78 -5.89 15.56
CA ILE A 72 -11.91 -5.61 14.41
C ILE A 72 -12.33 -6.44 13.20
N ASN A 73 -12.55 -7.74 13.36
CA ASN A 73 -12.97 -8.61 12.26
C ASN A 73 -14.36 -8.24 11.73
N SER A 74 -15.31 -7.90 12.61
CA SER A 74 -16.67 -7.53 12.19
C SER A 74 -16.71 -6.21 11.42
N ASN A 75 -15.71 -5.35 11.58
CA ASN A 75 -15.64 -4.02 10.97
C ASN A 75 -14.45 -3.88 10.02
N SER A 76 -13.85 -4.99 9.59
CA SER A 76 -12.58 -5.01 8.88
C SER A 76 -12.61 -4.20 7.57
N GLN A 77 -13.71 -4.26 6.84
CA GLN A 77 -13.92 -3.47 5.62
C GLN A 77 -13.98 -1.96 5.88
N GLU A 78 -14.63 -1.53 6.96
CA GLU A 78 -14.74 -0.11 7.30
C GLU A 78 -13.41 0.44 7.81
N LEU A 79 -12.73 -0.34 8.67
CA LEU A 79 -11.38 -0.03 9.12
C LEU A 79 -10.41 0.11 7.94
N LEU A 80 -10.52 -0.77 6.93
CA LEU A 80 -9.73 -0.62 5.71
C LEU A 80 -10.02 0.69 4.98
N LYS A 81 -11.29 1.12 4.86
CA LYS A 81 -11.63 2.39 4.19
C LYS A 81 -10.97 3.58 4.88
N GLU A 82 -10.98 3.60 6.22
CA GLU A 82 -10.33 4.63 7.02
C GLU A 82 -8.80 4.62 6.87
N MET A 83 -8.20 3.42 6.81
CA MET A 83 -6.76 3.26 6.67
C MET A 83 -6.25 3.45 5.23
N LYS A 84 -7.10 3.20 4.23
CA LYS A 84 -6.77 3.18 2.80
C LYS A 84 -6.04 4.43 2.33
N PRO A 85 -6.42 5.67 2.70
CA PRO A 85 -5.69 6.87 2.29
C PRO A 85 -4.22 6.87 2.72
N HIS A 86 -3.93 6.43 3.94
CA HIS A 86 -2.57 6.38 4.49
C HIS A 86 -1.75 5.27 3.84
N ILE A 87 -2.34 4.08 3.67
CA ILE A 87 -1.71 2.95 2.97
C ILE A 87 -1.37 3.36 1.54
N LYS A 88 -2.34 3.95 0.82
CA LYS A 88 -2.17 4.46 -0.54
C LYS A 88 -1.06 5.49 -0.62
N LYS A 89 -1.02 6.47 0.29
CA LYS A 89 0.04 7.49 0.30
C LYS A 89 1.43 6.89 0.44
N LYS A 90 1.60 5.93 1.34
CA LYS A 90 2.89 5.24 1.55
C LYS A 90 3.28 4.42 0.32
N LEU A 91 2.33 3.67 -0.24
CA LEU A 91 2.56 2.86 -1.44
C LEU A 91 2.91 3.73 -2.65
N MET A 92 2.22 4.86 -2.85
CA MET A 92 2.54 5.84 -3.88
C MET A 92 3.97 6.37 -3.76
N ALA A 93 4.41 6.72 -2.54
CA ALA A 93 5.77 7.20 -2.32
C ALA A 93 6.81 6.13 -2.68
N THR A 94 6.60 4.89 -2.22
CA THR A 94 7.49 3.76 -2.54
C THR A 94 7.52 3.46 -4.04
N MET A 95 6.36 3.44 -4.70
CA MET A 95 6.26 3.20 -6.14
C MET A 95 6.93 4.31 -6.95
N LYS A 96 6.74 5.59 -6.55
CA LYS A 96 7.39 6.72 -7.20
C LYS A 96 8.91 6.57 -7.16
N THR A 97 9.48 6.34 -5.97
CA THR A 97 10.93 6.12 -5.83
C THR A 97 11.43 4.95 -6.65
N PHE A 98 10.67 3.85 -6.68
CA PHE A 98 11.02 2.69 -7.51
C PHE A 98 11.04 3.03 -9.01
N ILE A 99 9.98 3.67 -9.51
CA ILE A 99 9.85 4.05 -10.93
C ILE A 99 10.90 5.08 -11.34
N ASP A 100 11.15 6.11 -10.52
CA ASP A 100 12.19 7.11 -10.78
C ASP A 100 13.59 6.48 -10.90
N ASN A 101 13.90 5.53 -10.02
CA ASN A 101 15.16 4.78 -10.07
C ASN A 101 15.25 3.87 -11.30
N LEU A 102 14.13 3.28 -11.72
CA LEU A 102 14.07 2.42 -12.90
C LEU A 102 14.26 3.24 -14.18
N PHE A 103 13.51 4.32 -14.33
CA PHE A 103 13.55 5.22 -15.47
C PHE A 103 14.90 5.94 -15.64
N SER A 104 15.60 6.22 -14.54
CA SER A 104 16.95 6.82 -14.61
C SER A 104 18.06 5.86 -15.03
N ARG A 105 17.83 4.55 -15.00
CA ARG A 105 18.84 3.52 -15.28
C ARG A 105 18.60 2.77 -16.58
N VAL A 106 17.36 2.70 -17.04
CA VAL A 106 16.99 1.94 -18.23
C VAL A 106 16.77 2.90 -19.41
N PRO A 107 17.61 2.84 -20.46
CA PRO A 107 17.44 3.65 -21.66
C PRO A 107 16.08 3.43 -22.33
N TYR A 108 15.56 4.47 -22.99
CA TYR A 108 14.26 4.45 -23.66
C TYR A 108 14.12 3.29 -24.66
N ASP A 109 15.18 3.03 -25.44
CA ASP A 109 15.19 2.01 -26.48
C ASP A 109 14.98 0.59 -25.92
N SER A 110 15.26 0.34 -24.64
CA SER A 110 15.01 -0.95 -23.99
C SER A 110 13.54 -1.19 -23.64
N TRP A 111 12.69 -0.15 -23.68
CA TRP A 111 11.26 -0.24 -23.35
C TRP A 111 10.39 -0.49 -24.58
N VAL A 112 10.85 -0.05 -25.75
CA VAL A 112 10.12 -0.20 -27.01
C VAL A 112 10.53 -1.50 -27.65
N ILE A 113 9.57 -2.41 -27.82
CA ILE A 113 9.75 -3.59 -28.66
C ILE A 113 9.17 -3.21 -30.02
N GLU A 114 10.02 -3.14 -31.05
CA GLU A 114 9.59 -2.99 -32.44
C GLU A 114 8.76 -4.19 -32.93
#